data_AF-A0AAW8KLN1-F1
#
_entry.id   AF-A0AAW8KLN1-F1
#
_cell.length_a   1.000
_cell.length_b   1.000
_cell.length_c   1.000
_cell.angle_alpha   90.00
_cell.angle_beta   90.00
_cell.angle_gamma   90.00
#
_symmetry.space_group_name_H-M   'P 1'
#
loop_
_entity.id
_entity.type
_entity.pdbx_description
1 polymer ?
#
loop_
_entity_poly.entity_id
_entity_poly.type
_entity_poly.pdbx_seq_one_letter_code
_entity_poly.pdbx_strand_id
1 'polypeptide(L)'
;IITNCILMGRLEAFAMMNGPWESFLDGVGNGLGYAWVLVAVGFFRELFGSGTLLGLRIIPESLYAENGGFYVNNGMMTMPAMALILCGCLIWALRAYNKDGAK
;
A
#
# COMPACT_ATOMS: atom_id res chain seq x y z
N ILE A 1 -6.10 -12.92 -8.87
CA ILE A 1 -7.20 -11.93 -8.68
C ILE A 1 -8.46 -12.64 -8.19
N ILE A 2 -8.94 -13.69 -8.87
CA ILE A 2 -10.14 -14.46 -8.47
C ILE A 2 -9.96 -15.14 -7.10
N THR A 3 -8.76 -15.63 -6.79
CA THR A 3 -8.41 -16.26 -5.50
C THR A 3 -8.09 -15.27 -4.38
N ASN A 4 -8.39 -13.97 -4.56
CA ASN A 4 -8.12 -13.00 -3.51
C ASN A 4 -9.13 -13.16 -2.36
N CYS A 5 -8.62 -13.26 -1.14
CA CYS A 5 -9.40 -13.42 0.08
C CYS A 5 -10.42 -12.29 0.32
N ILE A 6 -10.11 -11.04 -0.07
CA ILE A 6 -11.02 -9.90 0.08
C ILE A 6 -12.25 -10.04 -0.83
N LEU A 7 -12.06 -10.66 -2.01
CA LEU A 7 -13.11 -10.83 -3.00
C LEU A 7 -14.08 -11.92 -2.52
N MET A 8 -13.56 -13.09 -2.15
CA MET A 8 -14.36 -14.19 -1.63
C MET A 8 -15.12 -13.79 -0.36
N GLY A 9 -14.44 -13.12 0.58
CA GLY A 9 -15.06 -12.70 1.85
C GLY A 9 -16.18 -11.66 1.68
N ARG A 10 -16.04 -10.68 0.77
CA ARG A 10 -17.13 -9.71 0.50
C ARG A 10 -18.27 -10.32 -0.30
N LEU A 11 -17.99 -11.25 -1.22
CA LEU A 11 -19.02 -11.98 -1.95
C LEU A 11 -19.88 -12.81 -1.00
N GLU A 12 -19.26 -13.53 -0.06
CA GLU A 12 -19.98 -14.36 0.92
C GLU A 12 -20.79 -13.52 1.92
N ALA A 13 -20.23 -12.41 2.41
CA ALA A 13 -20.88 -11.62 3.47
C ALA A 13 -21.90 -10.59 2.96
N PHE A 14 -21.71 -10.02 1.77
CA PHE A 14 -22.50 -8.88 1.31
C PHE A 14 -23.26 -9.14 0.00
N ALA A 15 -22.64 -9.82 -0.97
CA ALA A 15 -23.28 -10.06 -2.27
C ALA A 15 -24.39 -11.12 -2.23
N MET A 16 -24.36 -12.05 -1.26
CA MET A 16 -25.42 -13.06 -1.09
C MET A 16 -26.70 -12.51 -0.46
N MET A 17 -26.65 -11.35 0.19
CA MET A 17 -27.77 -10.81 0.97
C MET A 17 -28.37 -9.50 0.43
N ASN A 18 -27.71 -8.82 -0.52
CA ASN A 18 -28.11 -7.50 -1.02
C ASN A 18 -28.35 -7.48 -2.54
N GLY A 19 -28.96 -6.41 -3.04
CA GLY A 19 -29.23 -6.24 -4.46
C GLY A 19 -27.95 -6.07 -5.32
N PRO A 20 -28.03 -6.26 -6.65
CA PRO A 20 -26.88 -6.13 -7.55
C PRO A 20 -26.23 -4.76 -7.51
N TRP A 21 -27.03 -3.70 -7.34
CA TRP A 21 -26.56 -2.32 -7.32
C TRP A 21 -25.77 -1.96 -6.05
N GLU A 22 -26.26 -2.39 -4.89
CA GLU A 22 -25.60 -2.18 -3.60
C GLU A 22 -24.30 -2.98 -3.52
N SER A 23 -24.33 -4.22 -4.00
CA SER A 23 -23.14 -5.09 -4.07
C SER A 23 -22.05 -4.54 -5.01
N PHE A 24 -22.46 -3.86 -6.10
CA PHE A 24 -21.53 -3.19 -6.99
C PHE A 24 -20.83 -2.01 -6.30
N LEU A 25 -21.60 -1.16 -5.60
CA LEU A 25 -21.04 -0.02 -4.88
C LEU A 25 -20.08 -0.45 -3.76
N ASP A 26 -20.40 -1.55 -3.07
CA ASP A 26 -19.52 -2.17 -2.07
C ASP A 26 -18.22 -2.71 -2.68
N GLY A 27 -18.31 -3.40 -3.83
CA GLY A 27 -17.15 -3.89 -4.55
C GLY A 27 -16.21 -2.75 -4.96
N VAL A 28 -16.76 -1.64 -5.46
CA VAL A 28 -15.99 -0.44 -5.83
C VAL A 28 -15.34 0.20 -4.59
N GLY A 29 -16.06 0.36 -3.49
CA GLY A 29 -15.52 0.94 -2.25
C GLY A 29 -14.36 0.13 -1.67
N ASN A 30 -14.51 -1.19 -1.57
CA ASN A 30 -13.45 -2.07 -1.08
C ASN A 30 -12.27 -2.15 -2.04
N GLY A 31 -12.52 -2.13 -3.35
CA GLY A 31 -11.48 -2.09 -4.38
C GLY A 31 -10.66 -0.81 -4.34
N LEU A 32 -11.31 0.36 -4.19
CA LEU A 32 -10.65 1.65 -4.05
C LEU A 32 -9.83 1.74 -2.75
N GLY A 33 -10.35 1.23 -1.65
CA GLY A 33 -9.61 1.15 -0.38
C GLY A 33 -8.35 0.30 -0.50
N TYR A 34 -8.45 -0.87 -1.16
CA TYR A 34 -7.31 -1.72 -1.42
C TYR A 34 -6.28 -1.06 -2.35
N ALA A 35 -6.75 -0.41 -3.43
CA ALA A 35 -5.89 0.30 -4.37
C ALA A 35 -5.12 1.45 -3.68
N TRP A 36 -5.79 2.24 -2.82
CA TRP A 36 -5.15 3.33 -2.08
C TRP A 36 -3.99 2.85 -1.21
N VAL A 37 -4.19 1.76 -0.47
CA VAL A 37 -3.14 1.17 0.37
C VAL A 37 -1.98 0.68 -0.48
N LEU A 38 -2.24 0.03 -1.62
CA LEU A 38 -1.18 -0.43 -2.53
C LEU A 38 -0.36 0.73 -3.11
N VAL A 39 -1.01 1.83 -3.51
CA VAL A 39 -0.33 3.02 -4.03
C VAL A 39 0.57 3.64 -2.94
N ALA A 40 0.06 3.80 -1.73
CA ALA A 40 0.83 4.37 -0.62
C ALA A 40 2.03 3.48 -0.24
N VAL A 41 1.84 2.17 -0.10
CA VAL A 41 2.94 1.23 0.22
C VAL A 41 3.93 1.13 -0.95
N GLY A 42 3.44 1.13 -2.19
CA GLY A 42 4.26 1.12 -3.41
C GLY A 42 5.17 2.35 -3.49
N PHE A 43 4.63 3.53 -3.18
CA PHE A 43 5.40 4.78 -3.10
C PHE A 43 6.59 4.67 -2.15
N PHE A 44 6.37 4.20 -0.92
CA PHE A 44 7.47 4.04 0.04
C PHE A 44 8.45 2.95 -0.36
N ARG A 45 7.98 1.85 -0.98
CA ARG A 45 8.86 0.79 -1.47
C ARG A 45 9.74 1.24 -2.63
N GLU A 46 9.22 2.05 -3.55
CA GLU A 46 10.00 2.60 -4.67
C GLU A 46 11.00 3.64 -4.18
N LEU A 47 10.53 4.55 -3.30
CA LEU A 47 11.36 5.60 -2.73
C LEU A 47 12.55 5.04 -1.94
N PHE A 48 12.32 4.08 -1.03
CA PHE A 48 13.38 3.50 -0.20
C PHE A 48 14.11 2.29 -0.83
N GLY A 49 13.55 1.70 -1.89
CA GLY A 49 14.17 0.57 -2.60
C GLY A 49 15.19 1.04 -3.63
N SER A 50 14.77 1.91 -4.55
CA SER A 50 15.58 2.36 -5.71
C SER A 50 15.85 3.86 -5.72
N GLY A 51 15.27 4.65 -4.79
CA GLY A 51 15.43 6.11 -4.80
C GLY A 51 14.75 6.81 -5.98
N THR A 52 13.86 6.08 -6.66
CA THR A 52 13.06 6.54 -7.80
C THR A 52 11.60 6.58 -7.41
N LEU A 53 10.83 7.43 -8.08
CA LEU A 53 9.40 7.50 -7.92
C LEU A 53 8.78 7.62 -9.30
N LEU A 54 7.98 6.65 -9.71
CA LEU A 54 7.36 6.59 -11.04
C LEU A 54 8.40 6.70 -12.18
N GLY A 55 9.61 6.20 -11.95
CA GLY A 55 10.73 6.30 -12.91
C GLY A 55 11.48 7.64 -12.94
N LEU A 56 11.06 8.64 -12.14
CA LEU A 56 11.81 9.88 -11.94
C LEU A 56 12.72 9.76 -10.71
N ARG A 57 14.01 10.05 -10.89
CA ARG A 57 15.02 9.97 -9.82
C ARG A 57 14.93 11.22 -8.94
N ILE A 58 14.27 11.10 -7.79
CA ILE A 58 14.04 12.21 -6.85
C ILE A 58 15.26 12.49 -5.96
N ILE A 59 16.14 11.50 -5.78
CA ILE A 59 17.39 11.70 -5.06
C ILE A 59 18.43 12.26 -6.05
N PRO A 60 18.92 13.51 -5.87
CA PRO A 60 19.97 14.07 -6.71
C PRO A 60 21.25 13.24 -6.59
N GLU A 61 22.00 13.13 -7.69
CA GLU A 61 23.23 12.32 -7.79
C GLU A 61 24.29 12.65 -6.73
N SER A 62 24.19 13.80 -6.06
CA SER A 62 25.06 14.23 -4.97
C SER A 62 24.83 13.53 -3.62
N LEU A 63 23.68 12.86 -3.42
CA LEU A 63 23.34 12.16 -2.17
C LEU A 63 23.51 10.64 -2.24
N TYR A 64 23.90 10.10 -3.40
CA TYR A 64 24.27 8.70 -3.56
C TYR A 64 25.71 8.46 -3.09
N ALA A 65 25.95 7.30 -2.49
CA ALA A 65 27.26 6.91 -1.95
C ALA A 65 28.40 6.94 -2.99
N GLU A 66 28.09 6.80 -4.29
CA GLU A 66 29.08 6.90 -5.39
C GLU A 66 29.68 8.30 -5.58
N ASN A 67 29.00 9.37 -5.11
CA ASN A 67 29.48 10.76 -5.19
C ASN A 67 29.69 11.41 -3.79
N GLY A 68 29.72 10.61 -2.72
CA GLY A 68 29.97 11.09 -1.34
C GLY A 68 28.74 11.34 -0.47
N GLY A 69 27.55 10.85 -0.88
CA GLY A 69 26.32 10.94 -0.11
C GLY A 69 26.00 9.73 0.78
N PHE A 70 24.89 9.80 1.53
CA PHE A 70 24.53 8.81 2.56
C PHE A 70 23.55 7.71 2.06
N TYR A 71 23.19 7.71 0.77
CA TYR A 71 22.14 6.84 0.24
C TYR A 71 22.68 5.68 -0.61
N VAL A 72 22.37 4.45 -0.20
CA VAL A 72 22.63 3.21 -0.93
C VAL A 72 21.29 2.54 -1.20
N ASN A 73 21.04 2.13 -2.45
CA ASN A 73 19.82 1.43 -2.82
C ASN A 73 19.67 0.16 -1.97
N ASN A 74 18.58 0.07 -1.22
CA ASN A 74 18.38 -1.04 -0.30
C ASN A 74 17.44 -2.09 -0.92
N GLY A 75 18.04 -3.09 -1.57
CA GLY A 75 17.32 -4.25 -2.12
C GLY A 75 16.55 -5.07 -1.06
N MET A 76 16.78 -4.85 0.23
CA MET A 76 15.98 -5.46 1.30
C MET A 76 14.56 -4.89 1.38
N MET A 77 14.35 -3.64 0.93
CA MET A 77 13.04 -2.99 0.97
C MET A 77 12.05 -3.57 -0.07
N THR A 78 12.57 -4.25 -1.10
CA THR A 78 11.73 -4.90 -2.11
C THR A 78 11.25 -6.29 -1.68
N MET A 79 11.83 -6.87 -0.63
CA MET A 79 11.43 -8.19 -0.11
C MET A 79 10.02 -8.16 0.53
N PRO A 80 9.27 -9.27 0.49
CA PRO A 80 7.93 -9.33 1.09
C PRO A 80 7.91 -9.07 2.60
N ALA A 81 9.00 -9.35 3.33
CA ALA A 81 9.09 -9.07 4.76
C ALA A 81 8.93 -7.57 5.09
N MET A 82 9.55 -6.68 4.31
CA MET A 82 9.45 -5.23 4.52
C MET A 82 8.09 -4.67 4.13
N ALA A 83 7.39 -5.30 3.18
CA ALA A 83 6.03 -4.91 2.83
C ALA A 83 5.05 -5.08 4.00
N LEU A 84 5.19 -6.14 4.80
CA LEU A 84 4.37 -6.36 6.00
C LEU A 84 4.61 -5.29 7.07
N ILE A 85 5.88 -4.91 7.28
CA ILE A 85 6.26 -3.87 8.23
C ILE A 85 5.70 -2.51 7.79
N LEU A 86 5.86 -2.15 6.52
CA LEU A 86 5.31 -0.91 5.95
C LEU A 86 3.78 -0.85 6.05
N CYS A 87 3.08 -1.95 5.73
CA CYS A 87 1.64 -2.04 5.94
C CYS A 87 1.26 -1.83 7.41
N GLY A 88 2.00 -2.42 8.35
CA GLY A 88 1.79 -2.23 9.79
C GLY A 88 1.96 -0.78 10.24
N CYS A 89 3.04 -0.12 9.79
CA CYS A 89 3.28 1.30 10.06
C CYS A 89 2.19 2.19 9.44
N LEU A 90 1.73 1.87 8.24
CA LEU A 90 0.68 2.62 7.55
C LEU A 90 -0.68 2.48 8.27
N ILE A 91 -1.05 1.27 8.71
CA ILE A 91 -2.25 1.06 9.52
C ILE A 91 -2.15 1.82 10.85
N TRP A 92 -0.98 1.78 11.50
CA TRP A 92 -0.74 2.53 12.72
C TRP A 92 -0.92 4.04 12.52
N ALA A 93 -0.34 4.61 11.46
CA ALA A 93 -0.47 6.03 11.13
C ALA A 93 -1.93 6.42 10.85
N LEU A 94 -2.65 5.61 10.06
CA LEU A 94 -4.07 5.83 9.78
C LEU A 94 -4.93 5.78 11.05
N ARG A 95 -4.67 4.82 11.95
CA ARG A 95 -5.37 4.73 13.25
C ARG A 95 -4.98 5.85 14.20
N ALA A 96 -3.73 6.29 14.20
CA ALA A 96 -3.26 7.40 15.03
C ALA A 96 -3.93 8.72 14.63
N TYR A 97 -4.17 8.93 13.33
CA TYR A 97 -4.88 10.10 12.82
C TYR A 97 -6.39 10.00 13.04
N ASN A 98 -7.00 8.84 12.75
CA ASN A 98 -8.42 8.59 12.96
C ASN A 98 -8.70 8.03 14.37
N LYS A 99 -8.53 8.87 15.40
CA LYS A 99 -8.78 8.53 16.83
C LYS A 99 -10.19 7.98 17.13
N ASP A 100 -11.15 8.19 16.24
CA ASP A 100 -12.55 7.81 16.43
C ASP A 100 -12.88 6.35 16.07
N GLY A 101 -12.00 5.64 15.35
CA GLY A 101 -12.22 4.24 14.93
C GLY A 101 -11.77 3.17 15.94
N ALA A 102 -11.33 3.58 17.14
CA ALA A 102 -10.83 2.70 18.20
C ALA A 102 -11.81 2.60 19.39
N LYS A 103 -13.12 2.70 19.12
CA LYS A 103 -14.19 2.26 20.03
C LYS A 103 -14.89 1.04 19.44
#